data_AF-A0A1A3BCR3-F1
#
_entry.id   AF-A0A1A3BCR3-F1
#
_cell.length_a   1.000
_cell.length_b   1.000
_cell.length_c   1.000
_cell.angle_alpha   90.00
_cell.angle_beta   90.00
_cell.angle_gamma   90.00
#
_symmetry.space_group_name_H-M   'P 1'
#
loop_
_entity.id
_entity.type
_entity.pdbx_description
1 polymer ?
#
loop_
_entity_poly.entity_id
_entity_poly.type
_entity_poly.pdbx_seq_one_letter_code
_entity_poly.pdbx_strand_id
1 'polypeptide(L)'
;MACAMAWEKVKLIYEMPRGGHVEVTDNTIVPIGEDAFTHRQLTYTHEGCEIVFEVHNRAPGAVSIRLWSDGKHLRTKDLAAIKLDQLRDEAYLAVGLIMPDPDGGYEVTHPVARRTLQRATSRRKITPEFLALVAEIHQKAPAGGRTRAITEAFDVTDSQAFRYIAAARKEGLIND
;
A
#
# COMPACT_ATOMS: atom_id res chain seq x y z
N MET A 1 -8.37 -14.31 41.42
CA MET A 1 -8.85 -13.01 40.90
C MET A 1 -7.72 -12.43 40.06
N ALA A 2 -7.76 -12.58 38.74
CA ALA A 2 -6.74 -12.04 37.85
C ALA A 2 -7.18 -10.64 37.40
N CYS A 3 -6.34 -9.64 37.67
CA CYS A 3 -6.56 -8.27 37.25
C CYS A 3 -6.25 -8.20 35.74
N ALA A 4 -7.27 -8.19 34.90
CA ALA A 4 -7.12 -7.94 33.47
C ALA A 4 -6.76 -6.47 33.29
N MET A 5 -5.47 -6.19 33.08
CA MET A 5 -4.98 -4.88 32.66
C MET A 5 -5.58 -4.61 31.27
N ALA A 6 -6.57 -3.72 31.20
CA ALA A 6 -7.07 -3.21 29.94
C ALA A 6 -5.97 -2.33 29.34
N TRP A 7 -5.23 -2.87 28.37
CA TRP A 7 -4.29 -2.09 27.58
C TRP A 7 -5.13 -1.14 26.72
N GLU A 8 -5.19 0.13 27.13
CA GLU A 8 -5.76 1.20 26.35
C GLU A 8 -4.98 1.26 25.03
N LYS A 9 -5.64 0.99 23.90
CA LYS A 9 -5.01 1.05 22.58
C LYS A 9 -4.55 2.50 22.37
N VAL A 10 -3.25 2.75 22.49
CA VAL A 10 -2.66 4.05 22.18
C VAL A 10 -2.94 4.32 20.70
N LYS A 11 -3.75 5.34 20.46
CA LYS A 11 -4.14 5.77 19.12
C LYS A 11 -3.04 6.68 18.57
N LEU A 12 -2.30 6.21 17.58
CA LEU A 12 -1.25 7.01 16.92
C LEU A 12 -1.90 7.92 15.89
N ILE A 13 -1.89 9.23 16.15
CA ILE A 13 -2.46 10.28 15.29
C ILE A 13 -1.36 11.26 14.93
N TYR A 14 -1.22 11.56 13.65
CA TYR A 14 -0.21 12.46 13.10
C TYR A 14 -0.90 13.59 12.33
N GLU A 15 -0.63 14.83 12.71
CA GLU A 15 -1.16 16.01 12.02
C GLU A 15 -0.40 16.26 10.71
N MET A 16 -1.14 16.63 9.66
CA MET A 16 -0.59 16.83 8.33
C MET A 16 -0.28 18.31 8.06
N PRO A 17 0.82 18.65 7.34
CA PRO A 17 1.21 20.04 7.09
C PRO A 17 0.17 20.87 6.32
N ARG A 18 -0.74 20.21 5.59
CA ARG A 18 -1.78 20.84 4.77
C ARG A 18 -3.17 20.76 5.40
N GLY A 19 -3.23 20.39 6.68
CA GLY A 19 -4.47 20.10 7.40
C GLY A 19 -4.85 18.62 7.30
N GLY A 20 -5.76 18.20 8.18
CA GLY A 20 -6.15 16.81 8.33
C GLY A 20 -5.15 16.01 9.18
N HIS A 21 -5.49 14.78 9.48
CA HIS A 21 -4.67 13.89 10.29
C HIS A 21 -4.62 12.50 9.69
N VAL A 22 -3.56 11.76 10.04
CA VAL A 22 -3.37 10.35 9.70
C VAL A 22 -3.40 9.55 10.98
N GLU A 23 -4.27 8.55 10.98
CA GLU A 23 -4.40 7.58 12.06
C GLU A 23 -3.82 6.24 11.63
N VAL A 24 -3.04 5.60 12.51
CA VAL A 24 -2.67 4.18 12.35
C VAL A 24 -3.85 3.32 12.81
N THR A 25 -4.68 2.90 11.86
CA THR A 25 -5.88 2.09 12.11
C THR A 25 -5.58 0.59 12.21
N ASP A 26 -4.47 0.15 11.62
CA ASP A 26 -3.88 -1.16 11.87
C ASP A 26 -2.37 -1.05 12.11
N ASN A 27 -1.94 -1.38 13.32
CA ASN A 27 -0.56 -1.25 13.74
C ASN A 27 0.35 -2.42 13.32
N THR A 28 -0.16 -3.42 12.61
CA THR A 28 0.64 -4.54 12.09
C THR A 28 1.75 -4.00 11.19
N ILE A 29 3.00 -4.33 11.52
CA ILE A 29 4.16 -3.93 10.73
C ILE A 29 4.30 -4.86 9.52
N VAL A 30 4.29 -4.30 8.33
CA VAL A 30 4.37 -5.02 7.06
C VAL A 30 5.48 -4.44 6.18
N PRO A 31 6.12 -5.27 5.33
CA PRO A 31 7.14 -4.79 4.41
C PRO A 31 6.54 -3.86 3.35
N ILE A 32 7.26 -2.80 3.03
CA ILE A 32 6.97 -1.83 1.97
C ILE A 32 8.23 -1.60 1.13
N GLY A 33 8.12 -1.79 -0.19
CA GLY A 33 9.29 -1.90 -1.06
C GLY A 33 10.18 -3.09 -0.69
N GLU A 34 11.49 -2.95 -0.89
CA GLU A 34 12.48 -4.01 -0.63
C GLU A 34 13.06 -3.94 0.79
N ASP A 35 13.32 -2.72 1.28
CA ASP A 35 14.19 -2.49 2.44
C ASP A 35 13.49 -1.85 3.65
N ALA A 36 12.19 -1.58 3.56
CA ALA A 36 11.46 -0.87 4.61
C ALA A 36 10.20 -1.60 5.08
N PHE A 37 9.72 -1.17 6.23
CA PHE A 37 8.50 -1.61 6.88
C PHE A 37 7.67 -0.41 7.29
N THR A 38 6.37 -0.60 7.43
CA THR A 38 5.44 0.42 7.90
C THR A 38 4.19 -0.24 8.47
N HIS A 39 3.25 0.57 8.97
CA HIS A 39 1.96 0.07 9.44
C HIS A 39 1.07 -0.36 8.27
N ARG A 40 0.33 -1.46 8.45
CA ARG A 40 -0.49 -2.08 7.41
C ARG A 40 -1.57 -1.16 6.86
N GLN A 41 -2.23 -0.42 7.73
CA GLN A 41 -3.36 0.43 7.37
C GLN A 41 -3.24 1.81 8.01
N LEU A 42 -3.39 2.84 7.17
CA LEU A 42 -3.43 4.24 7.57
C LEU A 42 -4.75 4.86 7.12
N THR A 43 -5.39 5.63 7.98
CA THR A 43 -6.58 6.39 7.63
C THR A 43 -6.28 7.87 7.67
N TYR A 44 -6.34 8.52 6.51
CA TYR A 44 -6.25 9.97 6.37
C TYR A 44 -7.65 10.58 6.44
N THR A 45 -7.82 11.58 7.31
CA THR A 45 -9.08 12.30 7.47
C THR A 45 -8.83 13.80 7.32
N HIS A 46 -9.59 14.43 6.44
CA HIS A 46 -9.56 15.87 6.21
C HIS A 46 -10.94 16.34 5.78
N GLU A 47 -11.46 17.42 6.37
CA GLU A 47 -12.77 18.04 6.11
C GLU A 47 -13.51 17.53 4.86
N GLY A 48 -14.51 16.67 5.04
CA GLY A 48 -15.30 16.13 3.93
C GLY A 48 -14.69 14.92 3.22
N CYS A 49 -13.58 14.36 3.72
CA CYS A 49 -12.84 13.27 3.10
C CYS A 49 -12.21 12.32 4.12
N GLU A 50 -12.37 11.03 3.88
CA GLU A 50 -11.69 9.94 4.58
C GLU A 50 -11.10 9.00 3.52
N ILE A 51 -9.81 8.71 3.63
CA ILE A 51 -9.11 7.80 2.72
C ILE A 51 -8.41 6.74 3.55
N VAL A 52 -8.66 5.48 3.23
CA VAL A 52 -7.95 4.34 3.83
C VAL A 52 -6.89 3.86 2.85
N PHE A 53 -5.65 3.85 3.32
CA PHE A 53 -4.51 3.29 2.60
C PHE A 53 -4.10 1.96 3.23
N GLU A 54 -3.80 0.97 2.39
CA GLU A 54 -3.27 -0.32 2.81
C GLU A 54 -2.03 -0.70 2.01
N VAL A 55 -1.12 -1.44 2.63
CA VAL A 55 0.01 -2.06 1.94
C VAL A 55 -0.37 -3.46 1.45
N HIS A 56 -0.43 -3.64 0.14
CA HIS A 56 -0.61 -4.94 -0.51
C HIS A 56 0.60 -5.26 -1.38
N ASN A 57 1.15 -6.47 -1.21
CA ASN A 57 2.32 -6.92 -1.98
C ASN A 57 3.47 -5.90 -1.94
N ARG A 58 3.76 -5.38 -0.74
CA ARG A 58 4.80 -4.38 -0.47
C ARG A 58 4.59 -3.02 -1.14
N ALA A 59 3.41 -2.75 -1.70
CA ALA A 59 3.08 -1.47 -2.31
C ALA A 59 1.87 -0.84 -1.59
N PRO A 60 1.95 0.44 -1.20
CA PRO A 60 0.81 1.14 -0.60
C PRO A 60 -0.19 1.58 -1.68
N GLY A 61 -1.47 1.39 -1.40
CA GLY A 61 -2.57 1.79 -2.28
C GLY A 61 -3.77 2.30 -1.47
N ALA A 62 -4.65 3.07 -2.11
CA ALA A 62 -5.92 3.47 -1.51
C ALA A 62 -6.93 2.33 -1.71
N VAL A 63 -7.55 1.87 -0.61
CA VAL A 63 -8.57 0.80 -0.63
C VAL A 63 -9.98 1.33 -0.38
N SER A 64 -10.10 2.51 0.22
CA SER A 64 -11.39 3.17 0.44
C SER A 64 -11.25 4.67 0.37
N ILE A 65 -12.24 5.33 -0.25
CA ILE A 65 -12.38 6.78 -0.27
C ILE A 65 -13.83 7.09 0.05
N ARG A 66 -14.06 7.89 1.08
CA ARG A 66 -15.37 8.45 1.42
C ARG A 66 -15.32 9.95 1.31
N LEU A 67 -16.28 10.52 0.61
CA LEU A 67 -16.42 11.95 0.44
C LEU A 67 -17.79 12.39 0.92
N TRP A 68 -17.83 13.49 1.64
CA TRP A 68 -19.05 14.12 2.10
C TRP A 68 -18.90 15.63 2.03
N SER A 69 -20.04 16.30 2.00
CA SER A 69 -20.11 17.75 1.92
C SER A 69 -21.28 18.22 2.77
N ASP A 70 -21.00 19.03 3.78
CA ASP A 70 -22.01 19.60 4.68
C ASP A 70 -22.80 20.70 3.96
N GLY A 71 -23.61 20.31 2.97
CA GLY A 71 -24.46 21.19 2.17
C GLY A 71 -23.80 21.86 0.96
N LYS A 72 -22.50 21.64 0.70
CA LYS A 72 -21.82 22.12 -0.52
C LYS A 72 -22.00 21.12 -1.66
N HIS A 73 -22.26 21.59 -2.88
CA HIS A 73 -22.32 20.67 -4.04
C HIS A 73 -20.90 20.26 -4.47
N LEU A 74 -20.60 18.95 -4.42
CA LEU A 74 -19.34 18.40 -4.92
C LEU A 74 -19.34 18.40 -6.45
N ARG A 75 -18.36 19.09 -7.05
CA ARG A 75 -18.17 19.12 -8.50
C ARG A 75 -17.07 18.16 -8.92
N THR A 76 -17.08 17.72 -10.17
CA THR A 76 -16.01 16.88 -10.75
C THR A 76 -14.62 17.50 -10.59
N LYS A 77 -14.50 18.84 -10.66
CA LYS A 77 -13.23 19.54 -10.44
C LYS A 77 -12.69 19.38 -9.01
N ASP A 78 -13.56 19.21 -8.03
CA ASP A 78 -13.19 19.06 -6.63
C ASP A 78 -12.66 17.63 -6.39
N LEU A 79 -13.26 16.64 -7.06
CA LEU A 79 -12.75 15.27 -7.10
C LEU A 79 -11.36 15.18 -7.75
N ALA A 80 -11.16 15.89 -8.87
CA ALA A 80 -9.86 15.93 -9.57
C ALA A 80 -8.75 16.66 -8.77
N ALA A 81 -9.13 17.46 -7.77
CA ALA A 81 -8.19 18.10 -6.85
C ALA A 81 -7.61 17.12 -5.83
N ILE A 82 -8.28 16.00 -5.56
CA ILE A 82 -7.78 14.95 -4.65
C ILE A 82 -6.62 14.23 -5.33
N LYS A 83 -5.39 14.56 -4.90
CA LYS A 83 -4.16 13.92 -5.39
C LYS A 83 -3.85 12.68 -4.56
N LEU A 84 -4.53 11.56 -4.84
CA LEU A 84 -4.43 10.33 -4.05
C LEU A 84 -3.00 9.84 -3.84
N ASP A 85 -2.19 9.79 -4.89
CA ASP A 85 -0.78 9.37 -4.76
C ASP A 85 0.03 10.30 -3.85
N GLN A 86 -0.25 11.60 -3.92
CA GLN A 86 0.41 12.58 -3.06
C GLN A 86 -0.04 12.42 -1.61
N LEU A 87 -1.35 12.28 -1.35
CA LEU A 87 -1.89 12.11 0.00
C LEU A 87 -1.39 10.80 0.63
N ARG A 88 -1.33 9.72 -0.14
CA ARG A 88 -0.71 8.46 0.27
C ARG A 88 0.74 8.71 0.68
N ASP A 89 1.52 9.33 -0.19
CA ASP A 89 2.94 9.54 0.06
C ASP A 89 3.17 10.39 1.31
N GLU A 90 2.40 11.47 1.48
CA GLU A 90 2.44 12.32 2.66
C GLU A 90 2.03 11.54 3.92
N ALA A 91 1.01 10.69 3.86
CA ALA A 91 0.53 9.93 5.02
C ALA A 91 1.57 8.92 5.55
N TYR A 92 2.18 8.13 4.66
CA TYR A 92 3.24 7.20 5.07
C TYR A 92 4.52 7.92 5.51
N LEU A 93 4.80 9.13 4.99
CA LEU A 93 5.92 9.94 5.47
C LEU A 93 5.67 10.56 6.84
N ALA A 94 4.43 10.97 7.15
CA ALA A 94 4.06 11.52 8.44
C ALA A 94 4.15 10.49 9.56
N VAL A 95 3.72 9.25 9.28
CA VAL A 95 3.83 8.12 10.20
C VAL A 95 5.26 7.60 10.32
N GLY A 96 6.04 7.72 9.24
CA GLY A 96 7.41 7.22 9.16
C GLY A 96 7.51 5.83 8.55
N LEU A 97 8.70 5.54 8.02
CA LEU A 97 9.08 4.20 7.57
C LEU A 97 10.14 3.66 8.53
N ILE A 98 10.11 2.35 8.75
CA ILE A 98 11.07 1.61 9.55
C ILE A 98 12.05 0.92 8.60
N MET A 99 13.35 1.17 8.73
CA MET A 99 14.37 0.38 8.03
C MET A 99 15.16 -0.42 9.07
N PRO A 100 15.44 -1.70 8.83
CA PRO A 100 16.32 -2.47 9.71
C PRO A 100 17.74 -1.91 9.61
N ASP A 101 18.26 -1.38 10.71
CA ASP A 101 19.68 -1.04 10.85
C ASP A 101 20.39 -2.17 11.62
N PRO A 102 21.55 -2.69 11.16
CA PRO A 102 22.38 -3.60 11.96
C PRO A 102 22.73 -3.06 13.35
N ASP A 103 22.75 -1.74 13.54
CA ASP A 103 23.07 -1.09 14.83
C ASP A 103 21.82 -0.76 15.70
N GLY A 104 20.61 -1.18 15.27
CA GLY A 104 19.38 -1.06 16.05
C GLY A 104 18.67 0.30 15.97
N GLY A 105 19.01 1.15 15.00
CA GLY A 105 18.21 2.32 14.63
C GLY A 105 16.93 1.92 13.87
N TYR A 106 15.80 2.56 14.19
CA TYR A 106 14.49 2.22 13.61
C TYR A 106 13.85 3.35 12.79
N GLU A 107 14.32 4.59 12.91
CA GLU A 107 13.73 5.74 12.22
C GLU A 107 14.57 6.22 11.04
N VAL A 108 13.91 6.34 9.89
CA VAL A 108 14.52 6.74 8.64
C VAL A 108 14.39 8.24 8.44
N THR A 109 15.47 8.89 8.02
CA THR A 109 15.40 10.30 7.63
C THR A 109 14.39 10.51 6.49
N HIS A 110 13.62 11.59 6.58
CA HIS A 110 12.57 11.93 5.61
C HIS A 110 12.98 11.85 4.11
N PRO A 111 14.23 12.21 3.70
CA PRO A 111 14.67 12.05 2.32
C PRO A 111 14.84 10.60 1.85
N VAL A 112 15.23 9.70 2.74
CA VAL A 112 15.39 8.27 2.44
C VAL A 112 14.03 7.60 2.42
N ALA A 113 13.17 7.90 3.39
CA ALA A 113 11.80 7.40 3.43
C ALA A 113 11.03 7.78 2.15
N ARG A 114 11.18 9.02 1.67
CA ARG A 114 10.56 9.48 0.41
C ARG A 114 11.06 8.71 -0.80
N ARG A 115 12.36 8.44 -0.90
CA ARG A 115 12.94 7.65 -2.00
C ARG A 115 12.45 6.21 -1.96
N THR A 116 12.40 5.60 -0.79
CA THR A 116 11.91 4.24 -0.61
C THR A 116 10.44 4.13 -1.01
N LEU A 117 9.62 5.06 -0.56
CA LEU A 117 8.20 5.13 -0.90
C LEU A 117 7.99 5.33 -2.40
N GLN A 118 8.72 6.27 -3.01
CA GLN A 118 8.68 6.47 -4.47
C GLN A 118 9.11 5.23 -5.25
N ARG A 119 10.07 4.44 -4.77
CA ARG A 119 10.44 3.17 -5.40
C ARG A 119 9.31 2.15 -5.28
N ALA A 120 8.71 2.02 -4.10
CA ALA A 120 7.59 1.12 -3.84
C ALA A 120 6.34 1.47 -4.66
N THR A 121 6.13 2.76 -4.96
CA THR A 121 4.95 3.26 -5.69
C THR A 121 5.22 3.49 -7.18
N SER A 122 6.48 3.60 -7.60
CA SER A 122 6.84 3.65 -9.02
C SER A 122 6.36 2.37 -9.68
N ARG A 123 5.63 2.51 -10.81
CA ARG A 123 5.03 1.44 -11.63
C ARG A 123 5.75 0.12 -11.38
N ARG A 124 5.06 -0.87 -10.76
CA ARG A 124 5.62 -2.18 -10.40
C ARG A 124 6.60 -2.62 -11.47
N LYS A 125 7.90 -2.54 -11.14
CA LYS A 125 8.93 -3.02 -12.05
C LYS A 125 8.67 -4.50 -12.22
N ILE A 126 8.60 -4.95 -13.46
CA ILE A 126 8.61 -6.38 -13.75
C ILE A 126 10.04 -6.82 -13.47
N THR A 127 10.27 -7.32 -12.25
CA THR A 127 11.55 -7.90 -11.84
C THR A 127 11.52 -9.42 -12.03
N PRO A 128 12.68 -10.09 -12.07
CA PRO A 128 12.73 -11.56 -12.12
C PRO A 128 11.98 -12.22 -10.96
N GLU A 129 12.10 -11.68 -9.74
CA GLU A 129 11.44 -12.19 -8.54
C GLU A 129 9.91 -12.06 -8.64
N PHE A 130 9.44 -10.93 -9.19
CA PHE A 130 8.03 -10.72 -9.46
C PHE A 130 7.50 -11.76 -10.46
N LEU A 131 8.23 -12.03 -11.53
CA LEU A 131 7.83 -13.04 -12.53
C LEU A 131 7.88 -14.46 -11.98
N ALA A 132 8.82 -14.76 -11.07
CA ALA A 132 8.86 -16.04 -10.38
C ALA A 132 7.61 -16.25 -9.51
N LEU A 133 7.18 -15.22 -8.78
CA LEU A 133 5.96 -15.27 -7.98
C LEU A 133 4.70 -15.41 -8.86
N VAL A 134 4.64 -14.71 -9.99
CA VAL A 134 3.58 -14.87 -10.99
C VAL A 134 3.51 -16.31 -11.49
N ALA A 135 4.66 -16.91 -11.81
CA ALA A 135 4.73 -18.29 -12.28
C ALA A 135 4.30 -19.30 -11.19
N GLU A 136 4.71 -19.08 -9.94
CA GLU A 136 4.30 -19.90 -8.81
C GLU A 136 2.77 -19.90 -8.61
N ILE A 137 2.15 -18.71 -8.61
CA ILE A 137 0.69 -18.56 -8.49
C ILE A 137 -0.01 -19.23 -9.68
N HIS A 138 0.52 -19.05 -10.89
CA HIS A 138 -0.01 -19.66 -12.11
C HIS A 138 0.00 -21.19 -12.06
N GLN A 139 1.08 -21.80 -11.55
CA GLN A 139 1.22 -23.25 -11.45
C GLN A 139 0.32 -23.86 -10.35
N LYS A 140 0.12 -23.14 -9.25
CA LYS A 140 -0.76 -23.57 -8.14
C LYS A 140 -2.26 -23.44 -8.46
N ALA A 141 -2.62 -22.59 -9.41
CA ALA A 141 -4.01 -22.35 -9.78
C ALA A 141 -4.60 -23.48 -10.65
N PRO A 142 -5.88 -23.83 -10.47
CA PRO A 142 -6.55 -24.85 -11.28
C PRO A 142 -6.60 -24.46 -12.77
N ALA A 143 -6.62 -25.47 -13.65
CA ALA A 143 -6.76 -25.26 -15.09
C ALA A 143 -8.03 -24.42 -15.39
N GLY A 144 -7.87 -23.31 -16.11
CA GLY A 144 -8.94 -22.34 -16.39
C GLY A 144 -9.09 -21.20 -15.37
N GLY A 145 -8.47 -21.28 -14.19
CA GLY A 145 -8.51 -20.24 -13.14
C GLY A 145 -7.24 -19.41 -13.00
N ARG A 146 -6.23 -19.64 -13.84
CA ARG A 146 -4.87 -19.11 -13.67
C ARG A 146 -4.78 -17.58 -13.79
N THR A 147 -5.46 -16.99 -14.76
CA THR A 147 -5.52 -15.52 -14.90
C THR A 147 -6.20 -14.88 -13.70
N ARG A 148 -7.31 -15.47 -13.24
CA ARG A 148 -8.07 -14.98 -12.09
C ARG A 148 -7.25 -15.03 -10.79
N ALA A 149 -6.47 -16.10 -10.58
CA ALA A 149 -5.58 -16.19 -9.44
C ALA A 149 -4.54 -15.06 -9.42
N ILE A 150 -4.03 -14.67 -10.59
CA ILE A 150 -3.06 -13.57 -10.71
C ILE A 150 -3.72 -12.21 -10.53
N THR A 151 -4.92 -11.99 -11.08
CA THR A 151 -5.64 -10.72 -10.88
C THR A 151 -5.99 -10.51 -9.41
N GLU A 152 -6.46 -11.55 -8.73
CA GLU A 152 -6.75 -11.52 -7.30
C GLU A 152 -5.47 -11.36 -6.45
N ALA A 153 -4.40 -12.10 -6.76
CA ALA A 153 -3.17 -12.03 -5.98
C ALA A 153 -2.46 -10.68 -6.08
N PHE A 154 -2.53 -10.03 -7.24
CA PHE A 154 -1.80 -8.79 -7.50
C PHE A 154 -2.69 -7.54 -7.52
N ASP A 155 -4.01 -7.68 -7.41
CA ASP A 155 -4.99 -6.60 -7.58
C ASP A 155 -4.76 -5.83 -8.89
N VAL A 156 -4.84 -6.57 -10.01
CA VAL A 156 -4.61 -6.02 -11.35
C VAL A 156 -5.72 -6.41 -12.32
N THR A 157 -5.85 -5.64 -13.39
CA THR A 157 -6.79 -5.96 -14.47
C THR A 157 -6.36 -7.23 -15.23
N ASP A 158 -7.32 -7.93 -15.86
CA ASP A 158 -7.04 -9.09 -16.71
C ASP A 158 -5.94 -8.81 -17.74
N SER A 159 -5.99 -7.65 -18.41
CA SER A 159 -4.98 -7.21 -19.38
C SER A 159 -3.57 -7.13 -18.78
N GLN A 160 -3.45 -6.68 -17.53
CA GLN A 160 -2.16 -6.63 -16.82
C GLN A 160 -1.72 -8.03 -16.39
N ALA A 161 -2.63 -8.87 -15.90
CA ALA A 161 -2.34 -10.26 -15.57
C ALA A 161 -1.85 -11.04 -16.80
N PHE A 162 -2.47 -10.87 -17.97
CA PHE A 162 -1.99 -11.44 -19.23
C PHE A 162 -0.59 -10.97 -19.59
N ARG A 163 -0.29 -9.68 -19.39
CA ARG A 163 1.05 -9.14 -19.63
C ARG A 163 2.09 -9.76 -18.69
N TYR A 164 1.75 -10.01 -17.43
CA TYR A 164 2.64 -10.67 -16.48
C TYR A 164 2.88 -12.14 -16.84
N ILE A 165 1.82 -12.89 -17.19
CA ILE A 165 1.94 -14.27 -17.67
C ILE A 165 2.82 -14.33 -18.92
N ALA A 166 2.60 -13.43 -19.89
CA ALA A 166 3.40 -13.39 -21.11
C ALA A 166 4.88 -13.08 -20.83
N ALA A 167 5.17 -12.18 -19.89
CA ALA A 167 6.53 -11.90 -19.46
C ALA A 167 7.18 -13.12 -18.76
N ALA A 168 6.45 -13.80 -17.86
CA ALA A 168 6.95 -15.00 -17.19
C ALA A 168 7.19 -16.18 -18.17
N ARG A 169 6.35 -16.33 -19.20
CA ARG A 169 6.57 -17.27 -20.31
C ARG A 169 7.83 -16.95 -21.11
N LYS A 170 8.06 -15.67 -21.40
CA LYS A 170 9.25 -15.23 -22.14
C LYS A 170 10.54 -15.55 -21.38
N GLU A 171 10.51 -15.49 -20.05
CA GLU A 171 11.63 -15.87 -19.17
C GLU A 171 11.71 -17.39 -18.91
N GLY A 172 10.83 -18.20 -19.50
CA GLY A 172 10.84 -19.67 -19.33
C GLY A 172 10.37 -20.17 -17.96
N LEU A 173 9.73 -19.31 -17.16
CA LEU A 173 9.24 -19.65 -15.82
C LEU A 173 7.87 -20.35 -15.85
N ILE A 174 7.12 -20.15 -16.94
CA ILE A 174 5.86 -20.85 -17.22
C ILE A 174 6.04 -21.65 -18.51
N ASN A 175 5.99 -22.97 -18.37
CA ASN A 175 6.01 -23.90 -19.49
C ASN A 175 4.61 -24.52 -19.56
N ASP A 176 3.75 -23.95 -20.40
CA ASP A 176 2.45 -24.49 -20.78
C ASP A 176 2.53 -25.16 -22.15
#